data_AF-A0A5C2H7C1-F1
#
_entry.id   AF-A0A5C2H7C1-F1
#
_cell.length_a   1.000
_cell.length_b   1.000
_cell.length_c   1.000
_cell.angle_alpha   90.00
_cell.angle_beta   90.00
_cell.angle_gamma   90.00
#
_symmetry.space_group_name_H-M   'P 1'
#
loop_
_entity.id
_entity.type
_entity.pdbx_description
1 polymer ?
#
loop_
_entity_poly.entity_id
_entity_poly.type
_entity_poly.pdbx_seq_one_letter_code
_entity_poly.pdbx_strand_id
1 'polypeptide(L)'
;MSFLENIKSFFALVKESNYDLLKIYEQDTNGFLIALLVVLSIILIIIFLIRRSIKISSAVKLVSNIQDTKDINDYDTKLTKLVTELPKRGIKVAQSINASKNDILKQELALLKNLDISEKINRYQQIASQYALMAQNSKKYKIDELTSFYEEKSKSLLDINLLKEIEEYYTNALFDENDIKHVNEIVNYANTTSNPSIIINPLQKQIDKFSYGYNLDLFKFIRGLDKNKASNIYSNCNEKLRSLFTSGEGLISKEILDYLLENDEKQNVYGYISKLEVKNHLKLLSKTMFAKRNDIDLDLSFVANKTDIGADYKSHLDNKLTENWKDLSYIKYIIESDGVLETIGHIDYRNVLERIERLQTEEENNKAVAEALEMARKAHEIANEAKAIARSK
;
A
#
# COMPACT_ATOMS: atom_id res chain seq x y z
N MET A 1 51.81 -5.04 59.61
CA MET A 1 52.47 -5.74 58.50
C MET A 1 51.87 -5.27 57.19
N SER A 2 52.71 -5.05 56.19
CA SER A 2 52.25 -4.78 54.83
C SER A 2 51.56 -6.02 54.24
N PHE A 3 50.68 -5.83 53.26
CA PHE A 3 50.01 -6.93 52.54
C PHE A 3 51.00 -7.98 52.01
N LEU A 4 52.17 -7.54 51.53
CA LEU A 4 53.22 -8.43 51.02
C LEU A 4 53.97 -9.17 52.14
N GLU A 5 54.08 -8.59 53.34
CA GLU A 5 54.64 -9.27 54.51
C GLU A 5 53.71 -10.38 54.99
N ASN A 6 52.39 -10.15 55.02
CA ASN A 6 51.40 -11.18 55.38
C ASN A 6 51.38 -12.36 54.39
N ILE A 7 51.64 -12.10 53.10
CA ILE A 7 51.77 -13.17 52.10
C ILE A 7 53.05 -13.97 52.31
N LYS A 8 54.17 -13.29 52.60
CA LYS A 8 55.46 -13.95 52.88
C LYS A 8 55.41 -14.79 54.16
N SER A 9 54.78 -14.28 55.22
CA SER A 9 54.59 -15.02 56.47
C SER A 9 53.72 -16.26 56.26
N PHE A 10 52.63 -16.13 55.50
CA PHE A 10 51.78 -17.26 55.15
C PHE A 10 52.55 -18.36 54.42
N PHE A 11 53.32 -18.05 53.37
CA PHE A 11 54.10 -19.05 52.64
C PHE A 11 55.24 -19.68 53.46
N ALA A 12 55.79 -18.96 54.44
CA ALA A 12 56.73 -19.54 55.40
C ALA A 12 56.03 -20.54 56.32
N LEU A 13 54.87 -20.16 56.88
CA LEU A 13 54.04 -21.02 57.73
C LEU A 13 53.54 -22.28 57.01
N VAL A 14 53.20 -22.19 55.72
CA VAL A 14 52.80 -23.35 54.89
C VAL A 14 53.85 -24.45 54.92
N LYS A 15 55.14 -24.09 54.88
CA LYS A 15 56.25 -25.03 54.88
C LYS A 15 56.51 -25.61 56.27
N GLU A 16 56.35 -24.82 57.32
CA GLU A 16 56.54 -25.24 58.71
C GLU A 16 55.41 -26.15 59.24
N SER A 17 54.19 -25.92 58.77
CA SER A 17 52.99 -26.67 59.16
C SER A 17 52.74 -27.94 58.34
N ASN A 18 53.68 -28.33 57.46
CA ASN A 18 53.54 -29.47 56.54
C ASN A 18 52.25 -29.41 55.71
N TYR A 19 51.88 -28.21 55.23
CA TYR A 19 50.70 -27.96 54.41
C TYR A 19 49.33 -28.19 55.10
N ASP A 20 49.29 -28.28 56.43
CA ASP A 20 48.04 -28.41 57.20
C ASP A 20 47.32 -27.06 57.32
N LEU A 21 46.30 -26.86 56.50
CA LEU A 21 45.54 -25.61 56.38
C LEU A 21 44.83 -25.20 57.67
N LEU A 22 44.41 -26.15 58.50
CA LEU A 22 43.77 -25.87 59.79
C LEU A 22 44.77 -25.25 60.77
N LYS A 23 45.98 -25.83 60.84
CA LYS A 23 47.05 -25.30 61.69
C LYS A 23 47.52 -23.91 61.27
N ILE A 24 47.57 -23.63 59.96
CA ILE A 24 47.95 -22.31 59.43
C ILE A 24 46.88 -21.27 59.78
N TYR A 25 45.59 -21.63 59.68
CA TYR A 25 44.48 -20.75 60.03
C TYR A 25 44.45 -20.40 61.52
N GLU A 26 44.76 -21.37 62.38
CA GLU A 26 44.85 -21.18 63.83
C GLU A 26 46.05 -20.30 64.24
N GLN A 27 47.18 -20.39 63.52
CA GLN A 27 48.40 -19.62 63.82
C GLN A 27 48.42 -18.22 63.21
N ASP A 28 47.88 -18.04 62.01
CA ASP A 28 47.82 -16.75 61.31
C ASP A 28 46.53 -16.64 60.48
N THR A 29 45.42 -16.41 61.18
CA THR A 29 44.09 -16.25 60.60
C THR A 29 44.04 -15.16 59.52
N ASN A 30 44.71 -14.03 59.74
CA ASN A 30 44.71 -12.91 58.81
C ASN A 30 45.55 -13.21 57.56
N GLY A 31 46.74 -13.80 57.70
CA GLY A 31 47.56 -14.25 56.58
C GLY A 31 46.86 -15.32 55.73
N PHE A 32 46.17 -16.26 56.37
CA PHE A 32 45.36 -17.28 55.69
C PHE A 32 44.22 -16.67 54.86
N LEU A 33 43.43 -15.77 55.44
CA LEU A 33 42.32 -15.11 54.72
C LEU A 33 42.82 -14.24 53.55
N ILE A 34 43.97 -13.56 53.71
CA ILE A 34 44.63 -12.79 52.64
C ILE A 34 45.08 -13.70 51.50
N ALA A 35 45.73 -14.83 51.80
CA ALA A 35 46.15 -15.79 50.79
C ALA A 35 44.96 -16.42 50.05
N LEU A 36 43.88 -16.77 50.77
CA LEU A 36 42.63 -17.26 50.19
C LEU A 36 42.01 -16.23 49.22
N LEU A 37 41.95 -14.95 49.61
CA LEU A 37 41.47 -13.86 48.77
C LEU A 37 42.29 -13.68 47.50
N VAL A 38 43.62 -13.82 47.59
CA VAL A 38 44.53 -13.75 46.43
C VAL A 38 44.24 -14.91 45.47
N VAL A 39 44.10 -16.13 45.97
CA VAL A 39 43.77 -17.32 45.16
C VAL A 39 42.40 -17.16 44.49
N LEU A 40 41.39 -16.71 45.24
CA LEU A 40 40.04 -16.45 44.71
C LEU A 40 40.07 -15.39 43.60
N SER A 41 40.84 -14.32 43.79
CA SER A 41 41.03 -13.25 42.80
C SER A 41 41.69 -13.79 41.52
N ILE A 42 42.71 -14.65 41.64
CA ILE A 42 43.36 -15.29 40.50
C ILE A 42 42.37 -16.18 39.75
N ILE A 43 41.57 -16.99 40.44
CA ILE A 43 40.53 -17.84 39.83
C ILE A 43 39.52 -17.00 39.05
N LEU A 44 39.04 -15.89 39.63
CA LEU A 44 38.12 -14.98 38.97
C LEU A 44 38.73 -14.34 37.71
N ILE A 45 40.01 -13.95 37.77
CA ILE A 45 40.75 -13.44 36.60
C ILE A 45 40.84 -14.50 35.50
N ILE A 46 41.19 -15.75 35.86
CA ILE A 46 41.29 -16.87 34.89
C ILE A 46 39.92 -17.12 34.23
N ILE A 47 38.84 -17.23 35.03
CA ILE A 47 37.48 -17.41 34.51
C ILE A 47 37.09 -16.26 33.57
N PHE A 48 37.40 -15.03 33.94
CA PHE A 48 37.15 -13.85 33.12
C PHE A 48 37.90 -13.91 31.78
N LEU A 49 39.19 -14.27 31.80
CA LEU A 49 40.02 -14.40 30.59
C LEU A 49 39.53 -15.53 29.67
N ILE A 50 39.17 -16.69 30.23
CA ILE A 50 38.59 -17.82 29.47
C ILE A 50 37.27 -17.37 28.83
N ARG A 51 36.36 -16.79 29.61
CA ARG A 51 35.06 -16.32 29.11
C ARG A 51 35.24 -15.26 28.01
N ARG A 52 36.20 -14.34 28.17
CA ARG A 52 36.55 -13.34 27.15
C ARG A 52 37.05 -14.00 25.87
N SER A 53 37.97 -14.97 25.98
CA SER A 53 38.53 -15.70 24.84
C SER A 53 37.46 -16.46 24.05
N ILE A 54 36.58 -17.19 24.74
CA ILE A 54 35.45 -17.92 24.14
C ILE A 54 34.55 -16.95 23.36
N LYS A 55 34.21 -15.80 23.94
CA LYS A 55 33.36 -14.81 23.27
C LYS A 55 34.03 -14.18 22.04
N ILE A 56 35.34 -13.95 22.07
CA ILE A 56 36.10 -13.48 20.88
C ILE A 56 36.07 -14.55 19.79
N SER A 57 36.37 -15.80 20.13
CA SER A 57 36.35 -16.92 19.18
C SER A 57 34.97 -17.11 18.56
N SER A 58 33.90 -17.02 19.36
CA SER A 58 32.52 -17.08 18.85
C SER A 58 32.19 -15.94 17.89
N ALA A 59 32.67 -14.73 18.15
CA ALA A 59 32.46 -13.59 17.26
C ALA A 59 33.24 -13.75 15.95
N VAL A 60 34.48 -14.26 16.00
CA VAL A 60 35.26 -14.58 14.79
C VAL A 60 34.57 -15.68 13.96
N LYS A 61 34.07 -16.74 14.60
CA LYS A 61 33.28 -17.78 13.90
C LYS A 61 31.98 -17.22 13.29
N LEU A 62 31.38 -16.22 13.92
CA LEU A 62 30.20 -15.54 13.36
C LEU A 62 30.54 -14.82 12.04
N VAL A 63 31.75 -14.26 11.92
CA VAL A 63 32.24 -13.60 10.69
C VAL A 63 32.41 -14.59 9.54
N SER A 64 32.87 -15.81 9.80
CA SER A 64 32.92 -16.83 8.74
C SER A 64 31.52 -17.34 8.40
N ASN A 65 30.72 -17.65 9.42
CA ASN A 65 29.43 -18.32 9.24
C ASN A 65 28.35 -17.43 8.60
N ILE A 66 28.50 -16.10 8.64
CA ILE A 66 27.54 -15.20 7.99
C ILE A 66 27.60 -15.35 6.46
N GLN A 67 28.78 -15.65 5.91
CA GLN A 67 29.00 -15.82 4.46
C GLN A 67 28.23 -17.01 3.87
N ASP A 68 27.96 -18.04 4.68
CA ASP A 68 27.25 -19.26 4.26
C ASP A 68 25.73 -19.21 4.48
N THR A 69 25.20 -18.03 4.85
CA THR A 69 23.80 -17.89 5.26
C THR A 69 22.87 -17.89 4.04
N LYS A 70 21.85 -18.76 4.03
CA LYS A 70 20.92 -18.89 2.89
C LYS A 70 19.63 -18.09 3.03
N ASP A 71 19.32 -17.62 4.23
CA ASP A 71 18.09 -16.90 4.55
C ASP A 71 18.40 -15.46 4.98
N ILE A 72 17.64 -14.50 4.47
CA ILE A 72 17.89 -13.07 4.73
C ILE A 72 17.64 -12.69 6.20
N ASN A 73 16.67 -13.32 6.88
CA ASN A 73 16.38 -13.01 8.28
C ASN A 73 17.48 -13.54 9.21
N ASP A 74 17.99 -14.75 8.94
CA ASP A 74 19.15 -15.28 9.65
C ASP A 74 20.40 -14.42 9.37
N TYR A 75 20.57 -13.95 8.13
CA TYR A 75 21.66 -13.04 7.78
C TYR A 75 21.60 -11.74 8.59
N ASP A 76 20.44 -11.08 8.63
CA ASP A 76 20.24 -9.84 9.39
C ASP A 76 20.46 -10.04 10.89
N THR A 77 20.03 -11.17 11.43
CA THR A 77 20.25 -11.53 12.84
C THR A 77 21.73 -11.67 13.14
N LYS A 78 22.48 -12.36 12.26
CA LYS A 78 23.93 -12.53 12.38
C LYS A 78 24.67 -11.20 12.21
N LEU A 79 24.26 -10.35 11.26
CA LEU A 79 24.87 -9.05 11.02
C LEU A 79 24.65 -8.12 12.22
N THR A 80 23.44 -8.06 12.76
CA THR A 80 23.11 -7.33 13.99
C THR A 80 23.99 -7.80 15.17
N LYS A 81 24.15 -9.12 15.31
CA LYS A 81 25.01 -9.71 16.35
C LYS A 81 26.49 -9.35 16.15
N LEU A 82 26.98 -9.30 14.91
CA LEU A 82 28.33 -8.82 14.59
C LEU A 82 28.52 -7.36 14.99
N VAL A 83 27.61 -6.47 14.59
CA VAL A 83 27.65 -5.04 14.90
C VAL A 83 27.70 -4.80 16.41
N THR A 84 26.86 -5.52 17.17
CA THR A 84 26.75 -5.36 18.64
C THR A 84 27.93 -5.96 19.42
N GLU A 85 28.57 -7.00 18.90
CA GLU A 85 29.72 -7.65 19.55
C GLU A 85 31.05 -6.99 19.16
N LEU A 86 31.16 -6.40 17.97
CA LEU A 86 32.38 -5.70 17.51
C LEU A 86 32.97 -4.75 18.56
N PRO A 87 32.24 -3.80 19.18
CA PRO A 87 32.82 -2.92 20.19
C PRO A 87 33.22 -3.64 21.48
N LYS A 88 32.73 -4.86 21.76
CA LYS A 88 32.97 -5.57 23.02
C LYS A 88 34.13 -6.56 22.96
N ARG A 89 34.60 -6.93 21.77
CA ARG A 89 35.49 -8.08 21.55
C ARG A 89 36.88 -7.75 21.04
N GLY A 90 37.18 -6.47 20.84
CA GLY A 90 38.54 -5.99 20.59
C GLY A 90 39.02 -6.18 19.14
N ILE A 91 40.29 -5.87 18.91
CA ILE A 91 40.88 -5.72 17.57
C ILE A 91 40.86 -7.01 16.73
N LYS A 92 40.92 -8.19 17.36
CA LYS A 92 40.90 -9.49 16.64
C LYS A 92 39.63 -9.67 15.81
N VAL A 93 38.47 -9.29 16.36
CA VAL A 93 37.19 -9.39 15.63
C VAL A 93 37.17 -8.37 14.48
N ALA A 94 37.64 -7.15 14.74
CA ALA A 94 37.73 -6.11 13.71
C ALA A 94 38.61 -6.54 12.52
N GLN A 95 39.76 -7.15 12.78
CA GLN A 95 40.64 -7.69 11.73
C GLN A 95 39.96 -8.82 10.95
N SER A 96 39.24 -9.72 11.62
CA SER A 96 38.49 -10.78 10.96
C SER A 96 37.41 -10.21 10.04
N ILE A 97 36.65 -9.20 10.49
CA ILE A 97 35.66 -8.53 9.65
C ILE A 97 36.36 -7.85 8.46
N ASN A 98 37.50 -7.17 8.68
CA ASN A 98 38.22 -6.49 7.60
C ASN A 98 38.68 -7.46 6.50
N ALA A 99 39.07 -8.68 6.86
CA ALA A 99 39.45 -9.72 5.91
C ALA A 99 38.23 -10.24 5.11
N SER A 100 37.07 -10.35 5.76
CA SER A 100 35.85 -10.95 5.19
C SER A 100 34.84 -9.95 4.59
N LYS A 101 35.10 -8.64 4.68
CA LYS A 101 34.12 -7.57 4.38
C LYS A 101 33.50 -7.66 2.98
N ASN A 102 34.27 -8.04 1.97
CA ASN A 102 33.80 -8.18 0.61
C ASN A 102 32.87 -9.39 0.44
N ASP A 103 33.17 -10.50 1.10
CA ASP A 103 32.34 -11.71 1.04
C ASP A 103 31.02 -11.50 1.78
N ILE A 104 31.05 -10.76 2.90
CA ILE A 104 29.83 -10.35 3.63
C ILE A 104 28.92 -9.55 2.70
N LEU A 105 29.44 -8.50 2.06
CA LEU A 105 28.68 -7.70 1.09
C LEU A 105 28.19 -8.54 -0.10
N LYS A 106 29.03 -9.43 -0.64
CA LYS A 106 28.64 -10.30 -1.75
C LYS A 106 27.47 -11.21 -1.38
N GLN A 107 27.49 -11.77 -0.18
CA GLN A 107 26.42 -12.65 0.29
C GLN A 107 25.12 -11.88 0.51
N GLU A 108 25.19 -10.69 1.10
CA GLU A 108 24.04 -9.77 1.19
C GLU A 108 23.39 -9.55 -0.18
N LEU A 109 24.18 -9.11 -1.18
CA LEU A 109 23.64 -8.78 -2.50
C LEU A 109 23.04 -10.02 -3.18
N ALA A 110 23.59 -11.21 -2.93
CA ALA A 110 23.03 -12.45 -3.43
C ALA A 110 21.67 -12.79 -2.81
N LEU A 111 21.51 -12.58 -1.50
CA LEU A 111 20.26 -12.84 -0.77
C LEU A 111 19.14 -11.86 -1.14
N LEU A 112 19.49 -10.62 -1.48
CA LEU A 112 18.51 -9.60 -1.87
C LEU A 112 17.91 -9.82 -3.27
N LYS A 113 18.59 -10.57 -4.15
CA LYS A 113 18.27 -10.65 -5.59
C LYS A 113 16.82 -11.03 -5.89
N ASN A 114 16.29 -12.03 -5.17
CA ASN A 114 14.98 -12.63 -5.46
C ASN A 114 13.82 -11.99 -4.67
N LEU A 115 14.09 -10.98 -3.85
CA LEU A 115 13.05 -10.29 -3.09
C LEU A 115 12.27 -9.33 -3.99
N ASP A 116 11.01 -9.08 -3.65
CA ASP A 116 10.23 -8.03 -4.30
C ASP A 116 10.77 -6.63 -3.94
N ILE A 117 10.43 -5.61 -4.73
CA ILE A 117 10.99 -4.27 -4.52
C ILE A 117 10.60 -3.64 -3.17
N SER A 118 9.41 -3.95 -2.64
CA SER A 118 8.98 -3.47 -1.33
C SER A 118 9.82 -4.09 -0.21
N GLU A 119 10.13 -5.38 -0.32
CA GLU A 119 11.02 -6.07 0.61
C GLU A 119 12.45 -5.57 0.49
N LYS A 120 12.95 -5.37 -0.74
CA LYS A 120 14.29 -4.81 -1.01
C LYS A 120 14.47 -3.47 -0.32
N ILE A 121 13.53 -2.52 -0.47
CA ILE A 121 13.60 -1.20 0.17
C ILE A 121 13.87 -1.34 1.68
N ASN A 122 13.05 -2.14 2.37
CA ASN A 122 13.17 -2.34 3.81
C ASN A 122 14.52 -2.95 4.21
N ARG A 123 14.98 -3.98 3.47
CA ARG A 123 16.26 -4.65 3.78
C ARG A 123 17.46 -3.77 3.52
N TYR A 124 17.49 -3.05 2.40
CA TYR A 124 18.56 -2.11 2.09
C TYR A 124 18.68 -1.04 3.18
N GLN A 125 17.58 -0.46 3.68
CA GLN A 125 17.60 0.50 4.79
C GLN A 125 18.15 -0.09 6.09
N GLN A 126 17.73 -1.31 6.44
CA GLN A 126 18.21 -2.00 7.64
C GLN A 126 19.71 -2.29 7.56
N ILE A 127 20.19 -2.84 6.43
CA ILE A 127 21.59 -3.21 6.27
C ILE A 127 22.47 -1.97 6.19
N ALA A 128 22.06 -0.93 5.47
CA ALA A 128 22.76 0.35 5.43
C ALA A 128 22.95 0.93 6.85
N SER A 129 21.91 0.88 7.68
CA SER A 129 21.98 1.33 9.07
C SER A 129 22.95 0.49 9.90
N GLN A 130 22.95 -0.84 9.70
CA GLN A 130 23.89 -1.75 10.37
C GLN A 130 25.33 -1.52 9.92
N TYR A 131 25.56 -1.20 8.64
CA TYR A 131 26.88 -0.88 8.10
C TYR A 131 27.40 0.46 8.64
N ALA A 132 26.54 1.48 8.73
CA ALA A 132 26.89 2.75 9.36
C ALA A 132 27.31 2.55 10.83
N LEU A 133 26.58 1.71 11.58
CA LEU A 133 26.95 1.32 12.94
C LEU A 133 28.25 0.51 12.99
N MET A 134 28.50 -0.37 12.01
CA MET A 134 29.73 -1.14 11.93
C MET A 134 30.95 -0.21 11.75
N ALA A 135 30.83 0.79 10.86
CA ALA A 135 31.85 1.82 10.67
C ALA A 135 32.08 2.65 11.93
N GLN A 136 31.00 3.08 12.61
CA GLN A 136 31.13 3.80 13.88
C GLN A 136 31.86 2.96 14.94
N ASN A 137 31.48 1.70 15.07
CA ASN A 137 32.04 0.78 16.07
C ASN A 137 33.49 0.35 15.76
N SER A 138 33.92 0.44 14.50
CA SER A 138 35.30 0.11 14.09
C SER A 138 36.31 1.22 14.36
N LYS A 139 35.89 2.50 14.42
CA LYS A 139 36.78 3.68 14.57
C LYS A 139 37.83 3.55 15.67
N LYS A 140 37.45 3.02 16.84
CA LYS A 140 38.36 2.88 17.99
C LYS A 140 39.49 1.87 17.79
N TYR A 141 39.40 1.00 16.78
CA TYR A 141 40.41 0.01 16.46
C TYR A 141 41.45 0.52 15.46
N LYS A 142 41.27 1.72 14.90
CA LYS A 142 42.21 2.36 13.95
C LYS A 142 42.54 1.47 12.75
N ILE A 143 41.52 0.78 12.23
CA ILE A 143 41.60 0.05 10.95
C ILE A 143 40.86 0.91 9.93
N ASP A 144 41.61 1.78 9.26
CA ASP A 144 41.04 2.80 8.37
C ASP A 144 40.30 2.16 7.20
N GLU A 145 40.87 1.11 6.60
CA GLU A 145 40.25 0.35 5.51
C GLU A 145 38.85 -0.18 5.89
N LEU A 146 38.72 -0.77 7.09
CA LEU A 146 37.46 -1.32 7.59
C LEU A 146 36.42 -0.21 7.79
N THR A 147 36.84 0.88 8.42
CA THR A 147 35.96 2.00 8.75
C THR A 147 35.47 2.69 7.48
N SER A 148 36.38 3.02 6.56
CA SER A 148 36.06 3.65 5.28
C SER A 148 35.18 2.77 4.41
N PHE A 149 35.43 1.45 4.38
CA PHE A 149 34.61 0.51 3.61
C PHE A 149 33.15 0.53 4.08
N TYR A 150 32.90 0.33 5.37
CA TYR A 150 31.51 0.28 5.86
C TYR A 150 30.85 1.66 5.82
N GLU A 151 31.60 2.75 5.99
CA GLU A 151 31.08 4.11 5.84
C GLU A 151 30.65 4.40 4.39
N GLU A 152 31.48 4.05 3.41
CA GLU A 152 31.16 4.17 1.98
C GLU A 152 29.97 3.28 1.62
N LYS A 153 30.01 2.00 1.99
CA LYS A 153 28.98 1.02 1.61
C LYS A 153 27.64 1.31 2.25
N SER A 154 27.60 1.83 3.48
CA SER A 154 26.33 2.24 4.09
C SER A 154 25.57 3.27 3.25
N LYS A 155 26.29 4.15 2.54
CA LYS A 155 25.70 5.15 1.64
C LYS A 155 25.42 4.56 0.26
N SER A 156 26.40 3.87 -0.34
CA SER A 156 26.25 3.34 -1.70
C SER A 156 25.12 2.31 -1.82
N LEU A 157 24.84 1.55 -0.76
CA LEU A 157 23.71 0.62 -0.72
C LEU A 157 22.37 1.32 -0.98
N LEU A 158 22.19 2.55 -0.49
CA LEU A 158 20.96 3.32 -0.68
C LEU A 158 21.02 4.16 -1.95
N ASP A 159 22.09 4.93 -2.11
CA ASP A 159 22.21 5.97 -3.15
C ASP A 159 22.49 5.40 -4.54
N ILE A 160 23.01 4.17 -4.63
CA ILE A 160 23.40 3.53 -5.88
C ILE A 160 22.65 2.20 -6.07
N ASN A 161 22.81 1.26 -5.15
CA ASN A 161 22.28 -0.09 -5.32
C ASN A 161 20.75 -0.11 -5.27
N LEU A 162 20.13 0.39 -4.20
CA LEU A 162 18.67 0.42 -4.08
C LEU A 162 18.04 1.33 -5.15
N LEU A 163 18.66 2.47 -5.45
CA LEU A 163 18.17 3.36 -6.51
C LEU A 163 18.08 2.64 -7.86
N LYS A 164 19.10 1.84 -8.21
CA LYS A 164 19.11 1.02 -9.42
C LYS A 164 18.03 -0.06 -9.42
N GLU A 165 17.81 -0.73 -8.29
CA GLU A 165 16.75 -1.74 -8.15
C GLU A 165 15.35 -1.13 -8.32
N ILE A 166 15.13 0.07 -7.77
CA ILE A 166 13.88 0.83 -7.95
C ILE A 166 13.69 1.21 -9.43
N GLU A 167 14.76 1.68 -10.09
CA GLU A 167 14.74 2.02 -11.51
C GLU A 167 14.46 0.81 -12.41
N GLU A 168 15.10 -0.32 -12.14
CA GLU A 168 14.86 -1.56 -12.84
C GLU A 168 13.42 -2.04 -12.65
N TYR A 169 12.87 -1.92 -11.43
CA TYR A 169 11.47 -2.26 -11.18
C TYR A 169 10.52 -1.39 -12.02
N TYR A 170 10.55 -0.06 -11.88
CA TYR A 170 9.55 0.79 -12.54
C TYR A 170 9.70 0.83 -14.06
N THR A 171 10.86 0.44 -14.60
CA THR A 171 11.09 0.42 -16.05
C THR A 171 10.46 -0.81 -16.70
N ASN A 172 10.23 -1.86 -15.91
CA ASN A 172 9.63 -3.11 -16.34
C ASN A 172 8.21 -3.33 -15.80
N ALA A 173 7.71 -2.44 -14.94
CA ALA A 173 6.38 -2.51 -14.38
C ALA A 173 5.30 -2.31 -15.45
N LEU A 174 4.19 -3.03 -15.31
CA LEU A 174 2.99 -2.88 -16.14
C LEU A 174 2.05 -1.82 -15.58
N PHE A 175 2.23 -1.45 -14.30
CA PHE A 175 1.37 -0.57 -13.52
C PHE A 175 -0.06 -1.10 -13.45
N ASP A 176 -0.18 -2.36 -13.03
CA ASP A 176 -1.45 -3.02 -12.74
C ASP A 176 -1.75 -3.05 -11.23
N GLU A 177 -2.83 -3.72 -10.81
CA GLU A 177 -3.24 -3.79 -9.41
C GLU A 177 -2.17 -4.44 -8.49
N ASN A 178 -1.32 -5.32 -9.01
CA ASN A 178 -0.24 -5.94 -8.23
C ASN A 178 0.89 -4.95 -7.91
N ASP A 179 1.07 -3.94 -8.78
CA ASP A 179 2.11 -2.92 -8.62
C ASP A 179 1.75 -1.85 -7.56
N ILE A 180 0.49 -1.79 -7.11
CA ILE A 180 0.03 -0.79 -6.13
C ILE A 180 0.88 -0.81 -4.86
N LYS A 181 1.08 -1.99 -4.25
CA LYS A 181 1.87 -2.14 -3.02
C LYS A 181 3.28 -1.62 -3.22
N HIS A 182 3.89 -1.97 -4.35
CA HIS A 182 5.26 -1.65 -4.66
C HIS A 182 5.47 -0.15 -4.90
N VAL A 183 4.60 0.48 -5.70
CA VAL A 183 4.67 1.92 -5.94
C VAL A 183 4.42 2.71 -4.66
N ASN A 184 3.45 2.30 -3.83
CA ASN A 184 3.22 2.93 -2.53
C ASN A 184 4.48 2.92 -1.65
N GLU A 185 5.19 1.79 -1.56
CA GLU A 185 6.42 1.70 -0.77
C GLU A 185 7.59 2.46 -1.39
N ILE A 186 7.72 2.49 -2.72
CA ILE A 186 8.73 3.29 -3.43
C ILE A 186 8.54 4.78 -3.14
N VAL A 187 7.32 5.30 -3.25
CA VAL A 187 7.04 6.72 -3.01
C VAL A 187 7.22 7.07 -1.54
N ASN A 188 6.75 6.19 -0.63
CA ASN A 188 6.97 6.35 0.80
C ASN A 188 8.47 6.43 1.15
N TYR A 189 9.28 5.53 0.60
CA TYR A 189 10.74 5.57 0.74
C TYR A 189 11.33 6.86 0.16
N ALA A 190 10.96 7.22 -1.07
CA ALA A 190 11.47 8.42 -1.72
C ALA A 190 11.26 9.69 -0.87
N ASN A 191 10.09 9.80 -0.22
CA ASN A 191 9.77 10.92 0.68
C ASN A 191 10.64 10.99 1.95
N THR A 192 11.33 9.90 2.32
CA THR A 192 12.31 9.90 3.43
C THR A 192 13.71 10.35 3.01
N THR A 193 13.98 10.43 1.70
CA THR A 193 15.28 10.82 1.16
C THR A 193 15.45 12.34 1.14
N SER A 194 16.70 12.81 1.03
CA SER A 194 17.00 14.25 0.92
C SER A 194 16.52 14.88 -0.39
N ASN A 195 16.36 14.09 -1.46
CA ASN A 195 15.87 14.54 -2.76
C ASN A 195 14.90 13.52 -3.38
N PRO A 196 13.62 13.54 -2.96
CA PRO A 196 12.60 12.59 -3.44
C PRO A 196 12.42 12.60 -4.96
N SER A 197 12.68 13.74 -5.61
CA SER A 197 12.50 13.95 -7.05
C SER A 197 13.36 13.02 -7.91
N ILE A 198 14.49 12.52 -7.39
CA ILE A 198 15.37 11.56 -8.09
C ILE A 198 14.63 10.24 -8.35
N ILE A 199 13.69 9.86 -7.49
CA ILE A 199 12.89 8.64 -7.62
C ILE A 199 11.52 8.95 -8.22
N ILE A 200 10.84 9.98 -7.70
CA ILE A 200 9.44 10.27 -8.05
C ILE A 200 9.30 10.71 -9.51
N ASN A 201 10.18 11.59 -10.02
CA ASN A 201 10.01 12.12 -11.37
C ASN A 201 10.24 11.05 -12.46
N PRO A 202 11.29 10.21 -12.39
CA PRO A 202 11.44 9.10 -13.34
C PRO A 202 10.28 8.10 -13.26
N LEU A 203 9.82 7.75 -12.06
CA LEU A 203 8.67 6.86 -11.87
C LEU A 203 7.41 7.43 -12.55
N GLN A 204 7.08 8.70 -12.29
CA GLN A 204 5.94 9.36 -12.93
C GLN A 204 6.08 9.35 -14.46
N LYS A 205 7.30 9.59 -14.97
CA LYS A 205 7.56 9.58 -16.41
C LYS A 205 7.32 8.20 -17.04
N GLN A 206 7.54 7.11 -16.30
CA GLN A 206 7.25 5.75 -16.79
C GLN A 206 5.76 5.47 -16.80
N ILE A 207 5.05 5.83 -15.72
CA ILE A 207 3.58 5.76 -15.65
C ILE A 207 2.96 6.54 -16.81
N ASP A 208 3.50 7.73 -17.11
CA ASP A 208 3.04 8.62 -18.16
C ASP A 208 3.23 8.10 -19.59
N LYS A 209 3.96 7.01 -19.79
CA LYS A 209 4.05 6.35 -21.10
C LYS A 209 2.78 5.57 -21.44
N PHE A 210 1.98 5.22 -20.44
CA PHE A 210 0.75 4.47 -20.62
C PHE A 210 -0.41 5.42 -20.90
N SER A 211 -1.39 4.92 -21.66
CA SER A 211 -2.58 5.71 -21.98
C SER A 211 -3.58 5.69 -20.82
N TYR A 212 -3.78 6.84 -20.18
CA TYR A 212 -4.76 7.03 -19.10
C TYR A 212 -6.21 6.79 -19.54
N GLY A 213 -6.50 6.95 -20.84
CA GLY A 213 -7.84 6.76 -21.40
C GLY A 213 -8.09 5.39 -22.01
N TYR A 214 -7.05 4.60 -22.29
CA TYR A 214 -7.18 3.31 -22.99
C TYR A 214 -6.60 2.11 -22.24
N ASN A 215 -5.85 2.32 -21.17
CA ASN A 215 -5.31 1.23 -20.36
C ASN A 215 -6.16 1.05 -19.09
N LEU A 216 -6.96 -0.02 -19.04
CA LEU A 216 -7.80 -0.35 -17.90
C LEU A 216 -7.00 -0.74 -16.67
N ASP A 217 -5.87 -1.45 -16.83
CA ASP A 217 -5.04 -1.87 -15.71
C ASP A 217 -4.41 -0.65 -15.01
N LEU A 218 -3.90 0.29 -15.79
CA LEU A 218 -3.44 1.58 -15.28
C LEU A 218 -4.56 2.34 -14.57
N PHE A 219 -5.76 2.37 -15.15
CA PHE A 219 -6.91 3.03 -14.54
C PHE A 219 -7.21 2.45 -13.15
N LYS A 220 -7.24 1.13 -13.01
CA LYS A 220 -7.45 0.45 -11.73
C LYS A 220 -6.29 0.68 -10.76
N PHE A 221 -5.05 0.59 -11.25
CA PHE A 221 -3.86 0.89 -10.48
C PHE A 221 -3.90 2.28 -9.85
N ILE A 222 -4.19 3.33 -10.64
CA ILE A 222 -4.25 4.71 -10.14
C ILE A 222 -5.30 4.86 -9.03
N ARG A 223 -6.45 4.19 -9.20
CA ARG A 223 -7.55 4.23 -8.22
C ARG A 223 -7.22 3.47 -6.93
N GLY A 224 -6.38 2.45 -7.02
CA GLY A 224 -5.93 1.68 -5.86
C GLY A 224 -4.72 2.28 -5.13
N LEU A 225 -4.06 3.30 -5.69
CA LEU A 225 -2.96 4.00 -5.02
C LEU A 225 -3.42 4.64 -3.70
N ASP A 226 -2.58 4.54 -2.67
CA ASP A 226 -2.87 5.13 -1.36
C ASP A 226 -2.53 6.62 -1.40
N LYS A 227 -3.55 7.46 -1.26
CA LYS A 227 -3.43 8.93 -1.25
C LYS A 227 -2.41 9.45 -0.23
N ASN A 228 -2.24 8.79 0.91
CA ASN A 228 -1.33 9.24 1.96
C ASN A 228 0.10 8.76 1.70
N LYS A 229 0.28 7.53 1.22
CA LYS A 229 1.62 6.98 0.94
C LYS A 229 2.21 7.48 -0.38
N ALA A 230 1.39 7.58 -1.41
CA ALA A 230 1.78 7.92 -2.78
C ALA A 230 1.31 9.32 -3.22
N SER A 231 1.10 10.24 -2.28
CA SER A 231 0.42 11.54 -2.49
C SER A 231 0.76 12.26 -3.80
N ASN A 232 2.04 12.39 -4.16
CA ASN A 232 2.46 13.10 -5.37
C ASN A 232 2.05 12.37 -6.66
N ILE A 233 2.30 11.06 -6.74
CA ILE A 233 1.91 10.22 -7.88
C ILE A 233 0.39 10.13 -7.97
N TYR A 234 -0.27 9.87 -6.83
CA TYR A 234 -1.73 9.80 -6.73
C TYR A 234 -2.37 11.09 -7.25
N SER A 235 -1.90 12.26 -6.79
CA SER A 235 -2.50 13.53 -7.15
C SER A 235 -2.34 13.84 -8.64
N ASN A 236 -1.13 13.64 -9.19
CA ASN A 236 -0.86 13.87 -10.60
C ASN A 236 -1.68 12.93 -11.51
N CYS A 237 -1.70 11.63 -11.18
CA CYS A 237 -2.44 10.66 -11.97
C CYS A 237 -3.96 10.91 -11.92
N ASN A 238 -4.51 11.23 -10.74
CA ASN A 238 -5.94 11.54 -10.62
C ASN A 238 -6.32 12.86 -11.28
N GLU A 239 -5.44 13.86 -11.30
CA GLU A 239 -5.68 15.10 -12.03
C GLU A 239 -5.79 14.83 -13.54
N LYS A 240 -4.89 13.99 -14.08
CA LYS A 240 -4.95 13.55 -15.49
C LYS A 240 -6.21 12.76 -15.79
N LEU A 241 -6.57 11.78 -14.96
CA LEU A 241 -7.82 11.04 -15.11
C LEU A 241 -9.02 11.98 -15.09
N ARG A 242 -9.11 12.86 -14.09
CA ARG A 242 -10.21 13.81 -13.98
C ARG A 242 -10.31 14.70 -15.22
N SER A 243 -9.19 15.19 -15.73
CA SER A 243 -9.14 15.99 -16.95
C SER A 243 -9.79 15.26 -18.14
N LEU A 244 -9.56 13.94 -18.30
CA LEU A 244 -10.20 13.16 -19.35
C LEU A 244 -11.74 13.14 -19.26
N PHE A 245 -12.30 13.09 -18.05
CA PHE A 245 -13.75 13.09 -17.85
C PHE A 245 -14.37 14.48 -18.06
N THR A 246 -13.64 15.55 -17.78
CA THR A 246 -14.21 16.90 -17.70
C THR A 246 -13.89 17.81 -18.88
N SER A 247 -12.86 17.52 -19.67
CA SER A 247 -12.37 18.44 -20.71
C SER A 247 -13.25 18.51 -21.96
N GLY A 248 -14.13 17.53 -22.19
CA GLY A 248 -14.87 17.37 -23.45
C GLY A 248 -14.01 16.80 -24.59
N GLU A 249 -12.69 16.89 -24.52
CA GLU A 249 -11.75 16.35 -25.51
C GLU A 249 -11.13 15.01 -25.11
N GLY A 250 -11.33 14.57 -23.86
CA GLY A 250 -10.75 13.35 -23.34
C GLY A 250 -11.23 12.09 -24.08
N LEU A 251 -10.30 11.22 -24.45
CA LEU A 251 -10.60 9.96 -25.13
C LEU A 251 -10.55 8.81 -24.14
N ILE A 252 -11.73 8.35 -23.69
CA ILE A 252 -11.88 7.23 -22.76
C ILE A 252 -12.44 6.03 -23.52
N SER A 253 -11.72 4.92 -23.44
CA SER A 253 -12.08 3.63 -24.03
C SER A 253 -13.36 3.06 -23.46
N LYS A 254 -14.05 2.23 -24.26
CA LYS A 254 -15.27 1.55 -23.84
C LYS A 254 -15.01 0.66 -22.63
N GLU A 255 -13.85 0.01 -22.57
CA GLU A 255 -13.46 -0.90 -21.50
C GLU A 255 -13.42 -0.20 -20.13
N ILE A 256 -12.91 1.04 -20.08
CA ILE A 256 -12.91 1.85 -18.86
C ILE A 256 -14.33 2.32 -18.50
N LEU A 257 -15.12 2.75 -19.50
CA LEU A 257 -16.50 3.18 -19.26
C LEU A 257 -17.39 2.02 -18.78
N ASP A 258 -17.25 0.83 -19.37
CA ASP A 258 -17.92 -0.39 -18.94
C ASP A 258 -17.55 -0.75 -17.50
N TYR A 259 -16.25 -0.68 -17.16
CA TYR A 259 -15.79 -0.88 -15.80
C TYR A 259 -16.48 0.07 -14.81
N LEU A 260 -16.60 1.36 -15.15
CA LEU A 260 -17.28 2.34 -14.30
C LEU A 260 -18.79 2.09 -14.18
N LEU A 261 -19.45 1.66 -15.26
CA LEU A 261 -20.87 1.30 -15.24
C LEU A 261 -21.15 0.12 -14.30
N GLU A 262 -20.20 -0.80 -14.19
CA GLU A 262 -20.28 -2.01 -13.36
C GLU A 262 -19.87 -1.80 -11.90
N ASN A 263 -19.21 -0.68 -11.57
CA ASN A 263 -18.68 -0.36 -10.24
C ASN A 263 -19.33 0.90 -9.61
N ASP A 264 -20.65 1.04 -9.75
CA ASP A 264 -21.46 2.11 -9.12
C ASP A 264 -21.06 3.57 -9.47
N GLU A 265 -20.34 3.78 -10.57
CA GLU A 265 -19.86 5.10 -11.02
C GLU A 265 -20.52 5.57 -12.32
N LYS A 266 -21.76 5.14 -12.52
CA LYS A 266 -22.53 5.41 -13.75
C LYS A 266 -22.63 6.89 -14.08
N GLN A 267 -22.79 7.75 -13.08
CA GLN A 267 -22.89 9.19 -13.25
C GLN A 267 -21.64 9.81 -13.89
N ASN A 268 -20.45 9.26 -13.62
CA ASN A 268 -19.21 9.72 -14.27
C ASN A 268 -19.23 9.41 -15.78
N VAL A 269 -19.79 8.26 -16.16
CA VAL A 269 -19.92 7.84 -17.56
C VAL A 269 -20.95 8.71 -18.29
N TYR A 270 -22.11 8.94 -17.69
CA TYR A 270 -23.16 9.79 -18.27
C TYR A 270 -22.67 11.24 -18.43
N GLY A 271 -21.99 11.77 -17.40
CA GLY A 271 -21.40 13.10 -17.43
C GLY A 271 -20.30 13.25 -18.49
N TYR A 272 -19.50 12.22 -18.71
CA TYR A 272 -18.49 12.19 -19.76
C TYR A 272 -19.13 12.16 -21.16
N ILE A 273 -20.06 11.23 -21.38
CA ILE A 273 -20.71 11.06 -22.69
C ILE A 273 -21.47 12.32 -23.07
N SER A 274 -22.22 12.95 -22.17
CA SER A 274 -22.99 14.17 -22.47
C SER A 274 -22.15 15.39 -22.83
N LYS A 275 -20.88 15.43 -22.40
CA LYS A 275 -19.94 16.54 -22.63
C LYS A 275 -18.90 16.28 -23.72
N LEU A 276 -18.83 15.08 -24.26
CA LEU A 276 -17.80 14.70 -25.23
C LEU A 276 -17.96 15.46 -26.56
N GLU A 277 -16.95 16.23 -26.93
CA GLU A 277 -16.92 17.06 -28.14
C GLU A 277 -16.22 16.37 -29.32
N VAL A 278 -15.48 15.28 -29.05
CA VAL A 278 -14.75 14.54 -30.08
C VAL A 278 -15.68 13.66 -30.90
N LYS A 279 -16.24 14.23 -31.98
CA LYS A 279 -17.21 13.61 -32.90
C LYS A 279 -16.92 12.14 -33.27
N ASN A 280 -15.68 11.83 -33.70
CA ASN A 280 -15.33 10.48 -34.13
C ASN A 280 -15.35 9.47 -32.98
N HIS A 281 -14.89 9.89 -31.79
CA HIS A 281 -14.88 9.05 -30.61
C HIS A 281 -16.31 8.85 -30.08
N LEU A 282 -17.10 9.92 -29.99
CA LEU A 282 -18.51 9.85 -29.63
C LEU A 282 -19.29 8.93 -30.59
N LYS A 283 -19.01 8.98 -31.89
CA LYS A 283 -19.60 8.08 -32.88
C LYS A 283 -19.23 6.61 -32.66
N LEU A 284 -18.00 6.32 -32.24
CA LEU A 284 -17.57 4.98 -31.88
C LEU A 284 -18.31 4.48 -30.62
N LEU A 285 -18.36 5.31 -29.57
CA LEU A 285 -19.05 4.99 -28.33
C LEU A 285 -20.55 4.79 -28.57
N SER A 286 -21.20 5.66 -29.33
CA SER A 286 -22.61 5.55 -29.69
C SER A 286 -22.91 4.19 -30.36
N LYS A 287 -22.11 3.79 -31.36
CA LYS A 287 -22.28 2.48 -32.01
C LYS A 287 -22.16 1.28 -31.07
N THR A 288 -21.35 1.40 -30.03
CA THR A 288 -20.95 0.28 -29.17
C THR A 288 -21.66 0.25 -27.82
N MET A 289 -22.28 1.36 -27.39
CA MET A 289 -22.89 1.52 -26.07
C MET A 289 -24.35 1.99 -26.11
N PHE A 290 -24.74 2.84 -27.06
CA PHE A 290 -26.12 3.35 -27.14
C PHE A 290 -27.10 2.22 -27.47
N ALA A 291 -28.18 2.12 -26.70
CA ALA A 291 -29.21 1.10 -26.79
C ALA A 291 -28.67 -0.35 -26.70
N LYS A 292 -27.48 -0.55 -26.12
CA LYS A 292 -26.85 -1.88 -25.95
C LYS A 292 -27.06 -2.48 -24.57
N ARG A 293 -27.49 -1.67 -23.60
CA ARG A 293 -27.75 -2.08 -22.22
C ARG A 293 -29.16 -1.62 -21.83
N ASN A 294 -29.75 -2.24 -20.81
CA ASN A 294 -31.00 -1.75 -20.22
C ASN A 294 -30.69 -0.61 -19.24
N ASP A 295 -30.21 0.51 -19.78
CA ASP A 295 -29.76 1.68 -19.04
C ASP A 295 -30.21 2.94 -19.79
N ILE A 296 -31.37 3.47 -19.40
CA ILE A 296 -31.95 4.64 -20.08
C ILE A 296 -31.14 5.92 -19.85
N ASP A 297 -30.47 6.04 -18.70
CA ASP A 297 -29.68 7.22 -18.37
C ASP A 297 -28.43 7.29 -19.25
N LEU A 298 -27.84 6.13 -19.54
CA LEU A 298 -26.78 6.03 -20.54
C LEU A 298 -27.26 6.48 -21.92
N ASP A 299 -28.40 5.98 -22.36
CA ASP A 299 -28.96 6.34 -23.66
C ASP A 299 -29.27 7.84 -23.74
N LEU A 300 -29.90 8.39 -22.71
CA LEU A 300 -30.20 9.82 -22.60
C LEU A 300 -28.94 10.69 -22.55
N SER A 301 -27.83 10.19 -22.00
CA SER A 301 -26.56 10.93 -22.03
C SER A 301 -26.01 11.13 -23.45
N PHE A 302 -26.26 10.20 -24.38
CA PHE A 302 -25.94 10.38 -25.80
C PHE A 302 -26.87 11.39 -26.48
N VAL A 303 -28.15 11.42 -26.08
CA VAL A 303 -29.16 12.34 -26.60
C VAL A 303 -28.90 13.78 -26.14
N ALA A 304 -28.49 13.96 -24.89
CA ALA A 304 -28.15 15.25 -24.32
C ALA A 304 -26.87 15.87 -24.92
N ASN A 305 -26.04 15.08 -25.61
CA ASN A 305 -24.80 15.56 -26.20
C ASN A 305 -25.07 16.44 -27.44
N LYS A 306 -24.53 17.66 -27.43
CA LYS A 306 -24.72 18.66 -28.50
C LYS A 306 -23.88 18.41 -29.76
N THR A 307 -22.91 17.50 -29.69
CA THR A 307 -22.02 17.13 -30.79
C THR A 307 -22.78 16.27 -31.79
N ASP A 308 -23.10 16.84 -32.93
CA ASP A 308 -23.77 16.10 -34.00
C ASP A 308 -22.86 15.01 -34.59
N ILE A 309 -23.26 13.75 -34.40
CA ILE A 309 -22.62 12.55 -34.97
C ILE A 309 -23.43 11.91 -36.11
N GLY A 310 -24.59 12.47 -36.45
CA GLY A 310 -25.54 11.91 -37.41
C GLY A 310 -26.16 10.58 -36.97
N ALA A 311 -26.38 10.40 -35.67
CA ALA A 311 -27.06 9.23 -35.12
C ALA A 311 -28.58 9.44 -35.09
N ASP A 312 -29.34 8.40 -35.44
CA ASP A 312 -30.79 8.41 -35.33
C ASP A 312 -31.21 7.89 -33.96
N TYR A 313 -31.27 8.79 -32.99
CA TYR A 313 -31.74 8.49 -31.64
C TYR A 313 -33.26 8.46 -31.54
N LYS A 314 -33.96 9.13 -32.47
CA LYS A 314 -35.41 9.33 -32.41
C LYS A 314 -36.16 8.00 -32.38
N SER A 315 -35.85 7.11 -33.32
CA SER A 315 -36.53 5.80 -33.41
C SER A 315 -36.43 4.99 -32.11
N HIS A 316 -35.28 5.03 -31.43
CA HIS A 316 -35.09 4.38 -30.13
C HIS A 316 -35.97 4.99 -29.04
N LEU A 317 -35.98 6.32 -28.93
CA LEU A 317 -36.79 7.03 -27.93
C LEU A 317 -38.29 6.80 -28.16
N ASP A 318 -38.76 6.91 -29.41
CA ASP A 318 -40.17 6.67 -29.76
C ASP A 318 -40.62 5.26 -29.37
N ASN A 319 -39.76 4.26 -29.59
CA ASN A 319 -40.02 2.89 -29.16
C ASN A 319 -40.08 2.77 -27.63
N LYS A 320 -39.13 3.37 -26.90
CA LYS A 320 -39.13 3.35 -25.42
C LYS A 320 -40.37 4.00 -24.83
N LEU A 321 -40.80 5.13 -25.37
CA LEU A 321 -42.01 5.84 -24.96
C LEU A 321 -43.27 5.02 -25.28
N THR A 322 -43.30 4.36 -26.44
CA THR A 322 -44.44 3.54 -26.87
C THR A 322 -44.55 2.24 -26.07
N GLU A 323 -43.46 1.53 -25.82
CA GLU A 323 -43.45 0.27 -25.08
C GLU A 323 -43.81 0.48 -23.61
N ASN A 324 -43.34 1.57 -23.00
CA ASN A 324 -43.52 1.85 -21.57
C ASN A 324 -44.69 2.80 -21.32
N TRP A 325 -45.63 2.91 -22.25
CA TRP A 325 -46.68 3.95 -22.25
C TRP A 325 -47.59 4.00 -21.01
N LYS A 326 -47.62 2.95 -20.21
CA LYS A 326 -48.38 2.87 -18.95
C LYS A 326 -47.58 3.34 -17.73
N ASP A 327 -46.27 3.41 -17.83
CA ASP A 327 -45.40 3.90 -16.76
C ASP A 327 -45.19 5.40 -16.91
N LEU A 328 -46.10 6.17 -16.33
CA LEU A 328 -46.12 7.63 -16.47
C LEU A 328 -44.87 8.28 -15.87
N SER A 329 -44.34 7.74 -14.77
CA SER A 329 -43.11 8.24 -14.15
C SER A 329 -41.92 8.06 -15.08
N TYR A 330 -41.78 6.90 -15.71
CA TYR A 330 -40.70 6.62 -16.64
C TYR A 330 -40.79 7.45 -17.93
N ILE A 331 -41.98 7.57 -18.53
CA ILE A 331 -42.18 8.39 -19.73
C ILE A 331 -41.88 9.86 -19.44
N LYS A 332 -42.38 10.37 -18.31
CA LYS A 332 -42.16 11.76 -17.90
C LYS A 332 -40.67 12.03 -17.71
N TYR A 333 -39.96 11.11 -17.07
CA TYR A 333 -38.51 11.17 -16.93
C TYR A 333 -37.78 11.27 -18.28
N ILE A 334 -38.13 10.43 -19.26
CA ILE A 334 -37.53 10.50 -20.60
C ILE A 334 -37.85 11.83 -21.28
N ILE A 335 -39.13 12.22 -21.31
CA ILE A 335 -39.57 13.43 -22.02
C ILE A 335 -38.95 14.69 -21.43
N GLU A 336 -38.80 14.78 -20.12
CA GLU A 336 -38.20 15.95 -19.45
C GLU A 336 -36.67 16.01 -19.55
N SER A 337 -36.03 14.99 -20.13
CA SER A 337 -34.57 14.92 -20.22
C SER A 337 -34.00 15.81 -21.33
N ASP A 338 -32.81 16.34 -21.09
CA ASP A 338 -32.11 17.25 -22.00
C ASP A 338 -31.91 16.64 -23.40
N GLY A 339 -32.20 17.41 -24.45
CA GLY A 339 -32.02 17.02 -25.85
C GLY A 339 -33.13 16.15 -26.44
N VAL A 340 -34.08 15.65 -25.63
CA VAL A 340 -35.15 14.77 -26.10
C VAL A 340 -36.13 15.51 -26.99
N LEU A 341 -36.54 16.73 -26.62
CA LEU A 341 -37.44 17.56 -27.43
C LEU A 341 -36.88 17.79 -28.83
N GLU A 342 -35.61 18.17 -28.92
CA GLU A 342 -34.91 18.42 -30.18
C GLU A 342 -34.78 17.14 -31.03
N THR A 343 -34.64 15.99 -30.36
CA THR A 343 -34.44 14.69 -31.01
C THR A 343 -35.74 14.10 -31.58
N ILE A 344 -36.82 14.05 -30.77
CA ILE A 344 -38.10 13.48 -31.22
C ILE A 344 -38.95 14.51 -31.99
N GLY A 345 -38.77 15.79 -31.69
CA GLY A 345 -39.48 16.91 -32.31
C GLY A 345 -40.74 17.35 -31.56
N HIS A 346 -41.13 18.62 -31.75
CA HIS A 346 -42.21 19.28 -31.00
C HIS A 346 -43.58 18.58 -31.08
N ILE A 347 -43.93 18.02 -32.25
CA ILE A 347 -45.24 17.38 -32.44
C ILE A 347 -45.33 16.10 -31.62
N ASP A 348 -44.32 15.23 -31.73
CA ASP A 348 -44.29 13.96 -31.01
C ASP A 348 -44.17 14.19 -29.51
N TYR A 349 -43.34 15.14 -29.09
CA TYR A 349 -43.24 15.58 -27.70
C TYR A 349 -44.60 16.02 -27.12
N ARG A 350 -45.34 16.87 -27.84
CA ARG A 350 -46.67 17.32 -27.44
C ARG A 350 -47.67 16.16 -27.33
N ASN A 351 -47.66 15.25 -28.30
CA ASN A 351 -48.55 14.09 -28.30
C ASN A 351 -48.30 13.20 -27.06
N VAL A 352 -47.04 13.03 -26.66
CA VAL A 352 -46.71 12.28 -25.44
C VAL A 352 -47.18 13.02 -24.19
N LEU A 353 -47.01 14.33 -24.09
CA LEU A 353 -47.53 15.12 -22.95
C LEU A 353 -49.05 15.03 -22.82
N GLU A 354 -49.79 15.23 -23.92
CA GLU A 354 -51.26 15.12 -23.92
C GLU A 354 -51.72 13.71 -23.49
N ARG A 355 -50.94 12.69 -23.86
CA ARG A 355 -51.20 11.31 -23.42
C ARG A 355 -50.95 11.13 -21.91
N ILE A 356 -49.87 11.70 -21.38
CA ILE A 356 -49.57 11.66 -19.93
C ILE A 356 -50.71 12.32 -19.16
N GLU A 357 -51.11 13.53 -19.54
CA GLU A 357 -52.20 14.28 -18.88
C GLU A 357 -53.52 13.50 -18.86
N ARG A 358 -53.88 12.88 -20.00
CA ARG A 358 -55.08 12.05 -20.10
C ARG A 358 -55.04 10.86 -19.15
N LEU A 359 -53.92 10.16 -19.10
CA LEU A 359 -53.76 8.96 -18.26
C LEU A 359 -53.72 9.31 -16.77
N GLN A 360 -53.10 10.44 -16.39
CA GLN A 360 -53.14 10.95 -15.01
C GLN A 360 -54.56 11.28 -14.57
N THR A 361 -55.32 11.96 -15.43
CA THR A 361 -56.73 12.29 -15.16
C THR A 361 -57.57 11.02 -15.01
N GLU A 362 -57.32 10.00 -15.82
CA GLU A 362 -57.99 8.70 -15.71
C GLU A 362 -57.64 7.98 -14.40
N GLU A 363 -56.38 8.00 -13.98
CA GLU A 363 -55.92 7.42 -12.71
C GLU A 363 -56.55 8.13 -11.49
N GLU A 364 -56.60 9.45 -11.48
CA GLU A 364 -57.24 10.25 -10.44
C GLU A 364 -58.74 9.98 -10.36
N ASN A 365 -59.43 9.92 -11.50
CA ASN A 365 -60.85 9.58 -11.56
C ASN A 365 -61.11 8.17 -11.04
N ASN A 366 -60.30 7.19 -11.45
CA ASN A 366 -60.42 5.81 -10.99
C ASN A 366 -60.20 5.69 -9.48
N LYS A 367 -59.27 6.46 -8.92
CA LYS A 367 -59.04 6.53 -7.48
C LYS A 367 -60.25 7.13 -6.74
N ALA A 368 -60.79 8.23 -7.23
CA ALA A 368 -62.00 8.85 -6.65
C ALA A 368 -63.21 7.91 -6.70
N VAL A 369 -63.39 7.17 -7.80
CA VAL A 369 -64.44 6.15 -7.93
C VAL A 369 -64.22 5.01 -6.95
N ALA A 370 -62.98 4.53 -6.78
CA ALA A 370 -62.67 3.47 -5.83
C ALA A 370 -62.96 3.90 -4.38
N GLU A 371 -62.57 5.12 -3.99
CA GLU A 371 -62.86 5.69 -2.66
C GLU A 371 -64.37 5.85 -2.43
N ALA A 372 -65.11 6.32 -3.44
CA ALA A 372 -66.57 6.43 -3.37
C ALA A 372 -67.25 5.06 -3.23
N LEU A 373 -66.77 4.04 -3.97
CA LEU A 373 -67.27 2.67 -3.86
C LEU A 373 -66.98 2.06 -2.48
N GLU A 374 -65.81 2.33 -1.90
CA GLU A 374 -65.47 1.88 -0.55
C GLU A 374 -66.36 2.56 0.50
N MET A 375 -66.58 3.86 0.38
CA MET A 375 -67.49 4.60 1.25
C MET A 375 -68.93 4.10 1.13
N ALA A 376 -69.40 3.81 -0.09
CA ALA A 376 -70.72 3.24 -0.32
C ALA A 376 -70.86 1.83 0.29
N ARG A 377 -69.81 0.99 0.22
CA ARG A 377 -69.79 -0.31 0.91
C ARG A 377 -69.89 -0.16 2.42
N LYS A 378 -69.09 0.72 3.03
CA LYS A 378 -69.16 1.00 4.48
C LYS A 378 -70.54 1.52 4.89
N ALA A 379 -71.13 2.44 4.13
CA ALA A 379 -72.46 2.96 4.39
C ALA A 379 -73.54 1.86 4.28
N HIS A 380 -73.40 0.94 3.32
CA HIS A 380 -74.29 -0.21 3.17
C HIS A 380 -74.21 -1.18 4.34
N GLU A 381 -73.00 -1.47 4.83
CA GLU A 381 -72.78 -2.30 6.02
C GLU A 381 -73.43 -1.68 7.26
N ILE A 382 -73.19 -0.39 7.51
CA ILE A 382 -73.80 0.35 8.63
C ILE A 382 -75.33 0.35 8.52
N ALA A 383 -75.89 0.54 7.33
CA ALA A 383 -77.34 0.51 7.12
C ALA A 383 -77.94 -0.89 7.40
N ASN A 384 -77.24 -1.97 7.03
CA ASN A 384 -77.66 -3.33 7.33
C ASN A 384 -77.58 -3.63 8.84
N GLU A 385 -76.53 -3.18 9.53
CA GLU A 385 -76.42 -3.28 10.99
C GLU A 385 -77.53 -2.50 11.70
N ALA A 386 -77.78 -1.25 11.30
CA ALA A 386 -78.86 -0.43 11.86
C ALA A 386 -80.24 -1.07 11.63
N LYS A 387 -80.47 -1.67 10.46
CA LYS A 387 -81.70 -2.41 10.15
C LYS A 387 -81.83 -3.69 10.99
N ALA A 388 -80.73 -4.38 11.28
CA ALA A 388 -80.72 -5.53 12.17
C ALA A 388 -81.03 -5.13 13.61
N ILE A 389 -80.45 -4.04 14.11
CA ILE A 389 -80.75 -3.47 15.45
C ILE A 389 -82.21 -3.00 15.55
N ALA A 390 -82.73 -2.37 14.49
CA ALA A 390 -84.13 -1.92 14.45
C ALA A 390 -85.13 -3.09 14.44
N ARG A 391 -84.73 -4.28 13.98
CA ARG A 391 -85.53 -5.50 13.99
C ARG A 391 -85.39 -6.32 15.28
N SER A 392 -84.42 -6.01 16.13
CA SER A 392 -84.19 -6.68 17.42
C SER A 392 -84.77 -5.92 18.62
N LYS A 393 -85.39 -4.75 18.39
CA LYS A 393 -86.34 -4.10 19.29
C LYS A 393 -87.76 -4.43 18.86
#